data_AF-A0A382KZD3-F1
#
_entry.id   AF-A0A382KZD3-F1
#
_cell.length_a   1.000
_cell.length_b   1.000
_cell.length_c   1.000
_cell.angle_alpha   90.00
_cell.angle_beta   90.00
_cell.angle_gamma   90.00
#
_symmetry.space_group_name_H-M   'P 1'
#
loop_
_entity.id
_entity.type
_entity.pdbx_description
1 polymer ?
#
loop_
_entity_poly.entity_id
_entity_poly.type
_entity_poly.pdbx_seq_one_letter_code
_entity_poly.pdbx_strand_id
1 'polypeptide(L)' 'MLKLTRKVEYALIALRYMQRNREGNCASAKEISNLYRIPLPLLSKILQNLSRAKIIHAVQGPHGG' A
#
# COMPACT_ATOMS: atom_id res chain seq x y z
N MET A 1 3.62 -16.96 19.66
CA MET A 1 2.92 -15.70 19.26
C MET A 1 3.71 -15.05 18.14
N LEU A 2 3.11 -14.81 16.96
CA LEU A 2 3.79 -14.18 15.84
C LEU A 2 4.04 -12.70 16.15
N LYS A 3 5.30 -12.30 16.34
CA LYS A 3 5.69 -10.87 16.49
C LYS A 3 5.94 -10.30 15.09
N LEU A 4 4.93 -9.64 14.53
CA LEU A 4 5.09 -8.88 13.30
C LEU A 4 5.61 -7.47 13.63
N THR A 5 6.48 -6.96 12.78
CA THR A 5 6.87 -5.55 12.87
C THR A 5 5.73 -4.69 12.33
N ARG A 6 5.60 -3.45 12.81
CA ARG A 6 4.62 -2.49 12.26
C ARG A 6 4.72 -2.31 10.75
N LYS A 7 5.93 -2.44 10.19
CA LYS A 7 6.16 -2.37 8.74
C LYS A 7 5.43 -3.49 7.99
N VAL A 8 5.46 -4.71 8.54
CA VAL A 8 4.74 -5.86 7.96
C VAL A 8 3.24 -5.68 8.14
N GLU A 9 2.78 -5.23 9.31
CA GLU A 9 1.35 -4.96 9.53
C GLU A 9 0.81 -3.92 8.54
N TYR A 10 1.54 -2.82 8.33
CA TYR A 10 1.16 -1.78 7.37
C TYR A 10 1.20 -2.27 5.92
N ALA A 11 2.14 -3.14 5.56
CA ALA A 11 2.15 -3.78 4.25
C ALA A 11 0.89 -4.63 4.04
N LEU A 12 0.52 -5.45 5.03
CA LEU A 12 -0.68 -6.30 4.96
C LEU A 12 -1.98 -5.48 4.88
N ILE A 13 -2.05 -4.38 5.63
CA ILE A 13 -3.19 -3.44 5.56
C ILE A 13 -3.33 -2.86 4.14
N ALA A 14 -2.22 -2.41 3.54
CA ALA A 14 -2.24 -1.84 2.20
C ALA A 14 -2.65 -2.87 1.14
N LEU A 15 -2.10 -4.09 1.21
CA LEU A 15 -2.46 -5.18 0.30
C LEU A 15 -3.95 -5.56 0.41
N ARG A 16 -4.47 -5.66 1.62
CA ARG A 16 -5.90 -5.93 1.85
C ARG A 16 -6.79 -4.81 1.31
N TYR A 17 -6.36 -3.55 1.44
CA TYR A 17 -7.08 -2.42 0.87
C TYR A 17 -7.12 -2.50 -0.66
N MET A 18 -5.97 -2.74 -1.30
CA MET A 18 -5.85 -2.89 -2.75
C MET A 18 -6.69 -4.05 -3.28
N GLN A 19 -6.72 -5.19 -2.59
CA GLN A 19 -7.55 -6.35 -2.97
C GLN A 19 -9.06 -6.05 -2.89
N ARG A 20 -9.48 -5.17 -1.97
CA ARG A 20 -10.89 -4.81 -1.78
C ARG A 20 -11.39 -3.76 -2.77
N ASN A 21 -10.50 -2.99 -3.38
CA ASN A 21 -10.88 -2.09 -4.46
C ASN A 21 -11.30 -2.91 -5.68
N ARG A 22 -12.41 -2.51 -6.32
CA ARG A 22 -12.92 -3.16 -7.55
C ARG A 22 -11.81 -3.20 -8.61
N GLU A 23 -11.82 -4.27 -9.40
CA GLU A 23 -10.91 -4.43 -10.54
C GLU A 23 -10.89 -3.17 -11.41
N GLY A 24 -9.70 -2.62 -11.65
CA GLY A 24 -9.50 -1.41 -12.47
C GLY A 24 -9.22 -0.11 -11.70
N ASN A 25 -9.41 -0.06 -10.37
CA ASN A 25 -9.10 1.14 -9.60
C ASN A 25 -7.69 1.06 -8.97
N CYS A 26 -6.85 2.04 -9.29
CA CYS A 26 -5.57 2.24 -8.62
C CYS A 26 -5.80 2.72 -7.18
N ALA A 27 -4.94 2.29 -6.25
CA ALA A 27 -4.98 2.75 -4.86
C ALA A 27 -3.73 3.58 -4.59
N SER A 28 -3.92 4.86 -4.29
CA SER A 28 -2.80 5.75 -3.99
C SER A 28 -2.31 5.56 -2.55
N ALA A 29 -1.01 5.81 -2.34
CA ALA A 29 -0.43 5.83 -1.01
C ALA A 29 -1.13 6.85 -0.08
N LYS A 30 -1.62 7.96 -0.64
CA LYS A 30 -2.29 9.03 0.11
C LYS A 30 -3.65 8.58 0.65
N GLU A 31 -4.44 7.86 -0.15
CA GLU A 31 -5.74 7.32 0.28
C GLU A 31 -5.57 6.32 1.43
N ILE A 32 -4.65 5.37 1.28
CA ILE A 32 -4.39 4.34 2.30
C ILE A 32 -3.82 4.99 3.57
N SER A 33 -2.91 5.96 3.44
CA SER A 33 -2.33 6.71 4.56
C SER A 33 -3.41 7.42 5.37
N ASN A 34 -4.32 8.13 4.70
CA ASN A 34 -5.39 8.86 5.35
C ASN A 34 -6.39 7.93 6.04
N LEU A 35 -6.80 6.85 5.36
CA LEU A 35 -7.80 5.92 5.88
C LEU A 35 -7.32 5.16 7.12
N TYR A 36 -6.07 4.70 7.10
CA TYR A 36 -5.50 3.89 8.18
C TYR A 36 -4.60 4.67 9.14
N ARG A 37 -4.49 5.99 8.95
CA ARG A 37 -3.64 6.89 9.76
C ARG A 37 -2.18 6.40 9.84
N ILE A 38 -1.66 5.90 8.73
CA ILE A 38 -0.27 5.45 8.59
C ILE A 38 0.53 6.64 8.04
N PRO A 39 1.70 7.00 8.61
CA PRO A 39 2.51 8.09 8.06
C PRO A 39 2.83 7.88 6.58
N LEU A 40 2.48 8.85 5.74
CA LEU A 40 2.64 8.77 4.28
C LEU A 40 4.08 8.42 3.84
N PRO A 41 5.16 9.00 4.41
CA PRO A 41 6.52 8.64 4.02
C PRO A 41 6.85 7.16 4.28
N LEU A 42 6.36 6.64 5.41
CA LEU A 42 6.56 5.24 5.78
C LEU A 42 5.81 4.31 4.83
N LEU A 43 4.53 4.60 4.59
CA LEU A 43 3.71 3.80 3.69
C LEU A 43 4.26 3.83 2.26
N SER A 44 4.66 5.00 1.77
CA SER A 44 5.26 5.15 0.44
C SER A 44 6.49 4.25 0.29
N LYS A 45 7.35 4.19 1.31
CA LYS A 45 8.53 3.31 1.28
C LYS A 45 8.16 1.83 1.30
N ILE A 46 7.10 1.47 2.03
CA ILE A 46 6.58 0.10 2.06
C ILE A 46 6.05 -0.30 0.68
N LEU A 47 5.21 0.53 0.06
CA LEU A 47 4.65 0.28 -1.27
C LEU A 47 5.74 0.20 -2.34
N GLN A 48 6.75 1.08 -2.29
CA GLN A 48 7.93 0.98 -3.16
C GLN A 48 8.65 -0.37 -3.02
N ASN A 49 8.80 -0.86 -1.78
CA ASN A 49 9.43 -2.15 -1.54
C ASN A 49 8.57 -3.32 -2.07
N LEU A 50 7.25 -3.26 -1.89
CA LEU A 50 6.31 -4.26 -2.43
C LEU A 50 6.33 -4.27 -3.97
N SER A 51 6.40 -3.10 -4.59
CA SER A 51 6.48 -2.97 -6.06
C SER A 51 7.80 -3.55 -6.59
N ARG A 52 8.93 -3.24 -5.95
CA ARG A 52 10.23 -3.84 -6.30
C ARG A 52 10.25 -5.37 -6.14
N ALA A 53 9.53 -5.87 -5.15
CA ALA A 53 9.34 -7.31 -4.94
C ALA A 53 8.29 -7.94 -5.88
N LYS A 54 7.72 -7.17 -6.81
CA LYS A 54 6.67 -7.59 -7.76
C LYS A 54 5.40 -8.11 -7.09
N ILE A 55 5.12 -7.67 -5.86
CA ILE A 55 3.89 -8.03 -5.12
C ILE A 55 2.73 -7.11 -5.55
N ILE A 56 3.04 -5.86 -5.90
CA ILE A 56 2.07 -4.89 -6.43
C ILE A 56 2.60 -4.27 -7.72
N HIS A 57 1.69 -3.78 -8.56
CA HIS A 57 2.02 -2.99 -9.74
C HIS A 57 1.82 -1.51 -9.44
N ALA A 58 2.81 -0.68 -9.78
CA ALA A 58 2.71 0.77 -9.62
C ALA A 58 2.33 1.40 -10.95
N VAL A 59 1.24 2.16 -10.97
CA VAL A 59 0.75 2.84 -12.17
C VAL A 59 1.13 4.31 -12.11
N GLN A 60 1.84 4.80 -13.12
CA GLN A 60 2.20 6.22 -13.22
C GLN A 60 1.09 7.00 -13.93
N GLY A 61 0.85 8.24 -13.49
CA GLY A 61 -0.05 9.18 -14.15
C GLY A 61 -1.01 9.90 -13.19
N PRO A 62 -1.86 10.81 -13.71
CA PRO A 62 -2.80 11.61 -12.91
C PRO A 62 -3.84 10.77 -12.15
N HIS A 63 -4.16 9.59 -12.67
CA HIS A 63 -5.05 8.58 -12.06
C HIS A 63 -4.27 7.34 -11.58
N GLY A 64 -2.95 7.47 -11.49
CA GLY A 64 -2.05 6.40 -11.05
C GLY A 64 -2.09 6.19 -9.54
N GLY A 65 -1.48 5.08 -9.12
CA GLY A 65 -1.37 4.63 -7.74
C GLY A 65 -0.32 3.54 -7.62
#